data_AF-A0AAD9CXA5-F1
#
_entry.id   AF-A0AAD9CXA5-F1
#
_cell.length_a   1.000
_cell.length_b   1.000
_cell.length_c   1.000
_cell.angle_alpha   90.00
_cell.angle_beta   90.00
_cell.angle_gamma   90.00
#
_symmetry.space_group_name_H-M   'P 1'
#
loop_
_entity.id
_entity.type
_entity.pdbx_description
1 polymer ?
#
loop_
_entity_poly.entity_id
_entity_poly.type
_entity_poly.pdbx_seq_one_letter_code
_entity_poly.pdbx_strand_id
1 'polypeptide(L)'
;MSDSVQSRNRRQAHHDRAVRPSRLAAVSTSQLTAVRHPVRRRSSGTVLQCPHDQRATHLQGAITWTIFGAAACTIAHFTWPAFRKQTLGLKAFLTSSATVAGLVIGADSHLLKYEAETRRRENDLRRLARNELAKEGIIASEGEIRKWREVYDRRMAELSQSHTPAPSATPAPDSQSPVQ
;
A
#
# COMPACT_ATOMS: atom_id res chain seq x y z
N MET A 1 54.52 -34.78 8.48
CA MET A 1 53.85 -36.03 8.86
C MET A 1 52.88 -35.75 10.01
N SER A 2 51.88 -34.90 9.78
CA SER A 2 50.99 -34.35 10.83
C SER A 2 49.52 -34.78 10.68
N ASP A 3 49.21 -35.72 9.79
CA ASP A 3 47.83 -36.11 9.45
C ASP A 3 47.37 -37.45 10.10
N SER A 4 48.20 -38.11 10.92
CA SER A 4 47.88 -39.44 11.46
C SER A 4 47.31 -39.44 12.88
N VAL A 5 47.28 -38.30 13.58
CA VAL A 5 46.78 -38.20 14.96
C VAL A 5 45.28 -37.86 15.02
N GLN A 6 44.74 -37.23 13.98
CA GLN A 6 43.35 -36.73 13.99
C GLN A 6 42.29 -37.79 13.64
N SER A 7 42.69 -38.95 13.10
CA SER A 7 41.77 -40.01 12.69
C SER A 7 41.48 -41.06 13.77
N ARG A 8 42.28 -41.13 14.86
CA ARG A 8 42.05 -42.06 15.98
C ARG A 8 41.02 -41.56 17.00
N ASN A 9 40.79 -40.25 17.08
CA ASN A 9 39.93 -39.67 18.13
C ASN A 9 38.42 -39.79 17.84
N ARG A 10 38.01 -40.27 16.64
CA ARG A 10 36.59 -40.38 16.25
C ARG A 10 35.94 -41.74 16.54
N ARG A 11 36.67 -42.74 17.06
CA ARG A 11 36.12 -44.10 17.27
C ARG A 11 35.88 -44.51 18.73
N GLN A 12 36.19 -43.66 19.71
CA GLN A 12 36.15 -44.04 21.13
C GLN A 12 34.96 -43.51 21.95
N ALA A 13 34.03 -42.78 21.36
CA ALA A 13 32.87 -42.25 22.08
C ALA A 13 31.59 -43.11 21.95
N HIS A 14 31.75 -44.43 21.77
CA HIS A 14 30.63 -45.37 21.57
C HIS A 14 30.28 -46.27 22.77
N HIS A 15 30.92 -46.07 23.93
CA HIS A 15 30.60 -46.82 25.14
C HIS A 15 30.63 -45.88 26.35
N ASP A 16 29.46 -45.38 26.77
CA ASP A 16 29.05 -45.50 28.17
C ASP A 16 27.61 -45.01 28.38
N ARG A 17 26.79 -45.95 28.84
CA ARG A 17 25.39 -45.80 29.19
C ARG A 17 25.25 -46.25 30.64
N ALA A 18 25.05 -45.31 31.56
CA ALA A 18 24.54 -45.57 32.92
C ALA A 18 23.88 -44.26 33.41
N VAL A 19 22.56 -44.10 33.32
CA VAL A 19 21.56 -44.50 34.33
C VAL A 19 21.87 -43.95 35.74
N ARG A 20 21.25 -42.81 36.09
CA ARG A 20 20.64 -42.58 37.42
C ARG A 20 19.37 -41.71 37.31
N PRO A 21 18.29 -42.06 38.03
CA PRO A 21 17.00 -41.38 37.92
C PRO A 21 16.73 -40.35 39.04
N SER A 22 15.73 -39.52 38.78
CA SER A 22 14.85 -38.84 39.75
C SER A 22 15.40 -37.68 40.57
N ARG A 23 15.26 -36.45 40.05
CA ARG A 23 14.59 -35.36 40.78
C ARG A 23 13.80 -34.50 39.80
N LEU A 24 12.49 -34.60 39.93
CA LEU A 24 11.48 -33.70 39.38
C LEU A 24 11.77 -32.28 39.90
N ALA A 25 12.53 -31.50 39.15
CA ALA A 25 12.43 -30.04 39.18
C ALA A 25 11.71 -29.65 37.90
N ALA A 26 10.38 -29.61 37.99
CA ALA A 26 9.54 -28.98 36.99
C ALA A 26 9.92 -27.50 36.91
N VAL A 27 10.93 -27.19 36.10
CA VAL A 27 11.20 -25.82 35.67
C VAL A 27 10.04 -25.42 34.80
N SER A 28 9.15 -24.64 35.42
CA SER A 28 8.01 -24.00 34.80
C SER A 28 8.46 -23.21 33.58
N THR A 29 8.25 -23.77 32.40
CA THR A 29 8.44 -23.15 31.09
C THR A 29 7.36 -22.10 30.80
N SER A 30 7.05 -21.25 31.78
CA SER A 30 5.91 -20.31 31.70
C SER A 30 6.33 -18.84 31.56
N GLN A 31 7.61 -18.56 31.33
CA GLN A 31 8.10 -17.18 31.16
C GLN A 31 8.87 -16.99 29.84
N LEU A 32 8.39 -17.60 28.75
CA LEU A 32 8.51 -16.93 27.46
C LEU A 32 7.45 -15.82 27.48
N THR A 33 7.84 -14.68 28.03
CA THR A 33 7.12 -13.42 27.87
C THR A 33 7.19 -13.10 26.38
N ALA A 34 6.24 -13.66 25.63
CA ALA A 34 5.95 -13.23 24.28
C ALA A 34 5.71 -11.73 24.38
N VAL A 35 6.68 -10.95 23.92
CA VAL A 35 6.50 -9.55 23.60
C VAL A 35 5.41 -9.55 22.53
N ARG A 36 4.16 -9.52 22.98
CA ARG A 36 3.01 -9.25 22.16
C ARG A 36 3.22 -7.79 21.75
N HIS A 37 3.91 -7.61 20.63
CA HIS A 37 3.76 -6.38 19.88
C HIS A 37 2.25 -6.13 19.80
N PRO A 38 1.77 -4.93 20.18
CA PRO A 38 0.38 -4.61 19.96
C PRO A 38 0.15 -4.80 18.46
N VAL A 39 -0.60 -5.85 18.10
CA VAL A 39 -1.19 -5.98 16.78
C VAL A 39 -1.95 -4.67 16.62
N ARG A 40 -1.43 -3.79 15.76
CA ARG A 40 -2.02 -2.50 15.43
C ARG A 40 -3.45 -2.80 15.04
N ARG A 41 -4.39 -2.58 15.97
CA ARG A 41 -5.83 -2.71 15.74
C ARG A 41 -6.11 -1.79 14.56
N ARG A 42 -6.23 -2.38 13.37
CA ARG A 42 -6.65 -1.69 12.16
C ARG A 42 -8.04 -1.20 12.51
N SER A 43 -8.19 0.10 12.74
CA SER A 43 -9.49 0.70 13.02
C SER A 43 -10.39 0.43 11.81
N SER A 44 -11.27 -0.55 11.93
CA SER A 44 -12.23 -0.96 10.91
C SER A 44 -13.35 0.07 10.69
N GLY A 45 -13.08 1.37 10.84
CA GLY A 45 -14.09 2.41 10.98
C GLY A 45 -14.00 3.57 10.00
N THR A 46 -13.11 3.51 9.02
CA THR A 46 -13.15 4.44 7.90
C THR A 46 -13.09 3.57 6.67
N VAL A 47 -14.25 3.37 6.03
CA VAL A 47 -14.28 2.98 4.61
C VAL A 47 -13.29 3.93 3.97
N LEU A 48 -12.15 3.44 3.52
CA LEU A 48 -11.18 4.27 2.82
C LEU A 48 -11.93 4.71 1.57
N GLN A 49 -12.55 5.90 1.63
CA GLN A 49 -13.10 6.59 0.47
C GLN A 49 -11.91 6.79 -0.46
N CYS A 50 -11.68 5.78 -1.30
CA CYS A 50 -10.86 5.91 -2.47
C CYS A 50 -11.49 7.08 -3.23
N PRO A 51 -10.72 8.14 -3.51
CA PRO A 51 -11.20 9.25 -4.32
C PRO A 51 -11.93 8.68 -5.55
N HIS A 52 -13.06 9.31 -5.89
CA HIS A 52 -14.08 8.86 -6.83
C HIS A 52 -13.56 8.47 -8.25
N ASP A 53 -12.27 8.68 -8.54
CA ASP A 53 -11.61 8.40 -9.81
C ASP A 53 -11.14 6.95 -10.00
N GLN A 54 -11.45 6.03 -9.10
CA GLN A 54 -11.20 4.58 -9.30
C GLN A 54 -11.70 4.08 -10.66
N ARG A 55 -12.79 4.67 -11.16
CA ARG A 55 -13.37 4.34 -12.47
C ARG A 55 -12.49 4.77 -13.64
N ALA A 56 -11.76 5.87 -13.49
CA ALA A 56 -10.90 6.38 -14.55
C ALA A 56 -9.62 5.56 -14.69
N THR A 57 -9.07 5.04 -13.59
CA THR A 57 -7.75 4.40 -13.60
C THR A 57 -7.75 3.00 -14.24
N HIS A 58 -8.72 2.15 -13.94
CA HIS A 58 -8.84 0.86 -14.62
C HIS A 58 -9.21 1.03 -16.09
N LEU A 59 -10.03 2.03 -16.42
CA LEU A 59 -10.42 2.31 -17.79
C LEU A 59 -9.24 2.76 -18.65
N GLN A 60 -8.34 3.59 -18.10
CA GLN A 60 -7.09 3.97 -18.77
C GLN A 60 -6.20 2.74 -19.07
N GLY A 61 -6.10 1.81 -18.11
CA GLY A 61 -5.41 0.53 -18.31
C GLY A 61 -6.05 -0.30 -19.41
N ALA A 62 -7.39 -0.42 -19.39
CA ALA A 62 -8.16 -1.14 -20.40
C ALA A 62 -7.94 -0.58 -21.81
N ILE A 63 -8.05 0.74 -21.98
CA ILE A 63 -7.90 1.40 -23.28
C ILE A 63 -6.49 1.16 -23.83
N THR A 64 -5.47 1.41 -23.00
CA THR A 64 -4.07 1.27 -23.41
C THR A 64 -3.77 -0.16 -23.89
N TRP A 65 -4.17 -1.16 -23.10
CA TRP A 65 -3.94 -2.57 -23.46
C TRP A 65 -4.83 -3.07 -24.59
N THR A 66 -6.03 -2.51 -24.77
CA THR A 66 -6.89 -2.82 -25.93
C THR A 66 -6.23 -2.33 -27.22
N ILE A 67 -5.64 -1.13 -27.21
CA ILE A 67 -4.89 -0.60 -28.36
C ILE A 67 -3.69 -1.52 -28.65
N PHE A 68 -2.93 -1.92 -27.63
CA PHE A 68 -1.82 -2.86 -27.80
C PHE A 68 -2.27 -4.23 -28.33
N GLY A 69 -3.36 -4.80 -27.81
CA GLY A 69 -3.91 -6.07 -28.26
C GLY A 69 -4.41 -6.00 -29.71
N ALA A 70 -5.11 -4.93 -30.07
CA ALA A 70 -5.58 -4.69 -31.43
C ALA A 70 -4.42 -4.46 -32.42
N ALA A 71 -3.40 -3.70 -32.01
CA ALA A 71 -2.19 -3.48 -32.80
C ALA A 71 -1.41 -4.79 -33.00
N ALA A 72 -1.24 -5.59 -31.95
CA ALA A 72 -0.59 -6.89 -32.03
C ALA A 72 -1.32 -7.85 -32.97
N CYS A 73 -2.65 -7.93 -32.89
CA CYS A 73 -3.48 -8.70 -33.82
C CYS A 73 -3.34 -8.21 -35.27
N THR A 74 -3.30 -6.89 -35.48
CA THR A 74 -3.12 -6.29 -36.81
C THR A 74 -1.75 -6.63 -37.39
N ILE A 75 -0.68 -6.48 -36.61
CA ILE A 75 0.69 -6.80 -37.04
C ILE A 75 0.83 -8.30 -37.35
N ALA A 76 0.30 -9.17 -36.48
CA ALA A 76 0.30 -10.61 -36.70
C ALA A 76 -0.46 -11.00 -37.98
N HIS A 77 -1.54 -10.26 -38.31
CA HIS A 77 -2.28 -10.46 -39.54
C HIS A 77 -1.45 -10.14 -40.79
N PHE A 78 -0.66 -9.07 -40.79
CA PHE A 78 0.17 -8.73 -41.96
C PHE A 78 1.47 -9.53 -42.05
N THR A 79 2.03 -9.95 -40.92
CA THR A 79 3.34 -10.61 -40.87
C THR A 79 3.25 -12.11 -41.12
N TRP A 80 2.16 -12.78 -40.68
CA TRP A 80 2.07 -14.24 -40.72
C TRP A 80 0.91 -14.76 -41.61
N PRO A 81 1.21 -15.42 -42.74
CA PRO A 81 0.17 -15.91 -43.65
C PRO A 81 -0.74 -17.00 -43.05
N ALA A 82 -0.28 -17.73 -42.03
CA ALA A 82 -1.08 -18.71 -41.28
C ALA A 82 -2.13 -18.03 -40.38
N PHE A 83 -1.77 -16.93 -39.72
CA PHE A 83 -2.66 -16.16 -38.84
C PHE A 83 -3.73 -15.39 -39.63
N ARG A 84 -3.51 -15.15 -40.93
CA ARG A 84 -4.52 -14.57 -41.82
C ARG A 84 -5.72 -15.48 -42.06
N LYS A 85 -5.50 -16.79 -42.09
CA LYS A 85 -6.54 -17.79 -42.36
C LYS A 85 -7.30 -18.22 -41.10
N GLN A 86 -6.86 -17.78 -39.91
CA GLN A 86 -7.50 -18.13 -38.64
C GLN A 86 -8.78 -17.33 -38.36
N THR A 87 -9.65 -17.91 -37.52
CA THR A 87 -11.00 -17.44 -37.24
C THR A 87 -11.01 -16.01 -36.67
N LEU A 88 -11.99 -15.20 -37.08
CA LEU A 88 -12.20 -13.85 -36.52
C LEU A 88 -12.39 -13.88 -35.00
N GLY A 89 -12.98 -14.97 -34.49
CA GLY A 89 -13.14 -15.20 -33.05
C GLY A 89 -11.82 -15.24 -32.28
N LEU A 90 -10.76 -15.85 -32.83
CA LEU A 90 -9.46 -15.88 -32.15
C LEU A 90 -8.87 -14.48 -31.98
N LYS A 91 -9.02 -13.62 -32.99
CA LYS A 91 -8.54 -12.24 -32.92
C LYS A 91 -9.33 -11.43 -31.89
N ALA A 92 -10.65 -11.61 -31.87
CA ALA A 92 -11.51 -10.96 -30.88
C ALA A 92 -11.18 -11.43 -29.45
N PHE A 93 -10.91 -12.73 -29.28
CA PHE A 93 -10.50 -13.32 -28.00
C PHE A 93 -9.13 -12.79 -27.52
N LEU A 94 -8.17 -12.62 -28.42
CA LEU A 94 -6.87 -12.03 -28.08
C LEU A 94 -6.99 -10.56 -27.68
N THR A 95 -7.80 -9.78 -28.40
CA THR A 95 -8.05 -8.40 -28.02
C THR A 95 -8.79 -8.30 -26.69
N SER A 96 -9.83 -9.11 -26.46
CA SER A 96 -10.60 -9.06 -25.20
C SER A 96 -9.79 -9.54 -24.00
N SER A 97 -8.94 -10.56 -24.14
CA SER A 97 -8.03 -10.99 -23.08
C SER A 97 -7.00 -9.92 -22.73
N ALA A 98 -6.46 -9.21 -23.73
CA ALA A 98 -5.59 -8.05 -23.51
C ALA A 98 -6.33 -6.91 -22.77
N THR A 99 -7.59 -6.63 -23.13
CA THR A 99 -8.42 -5.63 -22.43
C THR A 99 -8.64 -5.99 -20.96
N VAL A 100 -9.00 -7.25 -20.67
CA VAL A 100 -9.22 -7.73 -19.30
C VAL A 100 -7.92 -7.67 -18.49
N ALA A 101 -6.78 -8.07 -19.07
CA ALA A 101 -5.49 -7.93 -18.43
C ALA A 101 -5.17 -6.45 -18.11
N GLY A 102 -5.46 -5.54 -19.03
CA GLY A 102 -5.26 -4.10 -18.82
C GLY A 102 -6.14 -3.51 -17.71
N LEU A 103 -7.38 -3.96 -17.58
CA LEU A 103 -8.27 -3.58 -16.48
C LEU A 103 -7.68 -3.99 -15.12
N VAL A 104 -7.23 -5.25 -15.01
CA VAL A 104 -6.66 -5.80 -13.76
C VAL A 104 -5.38 -5.06 -13.37
N ILE A 105 -4.44 -4.91 -14.31
CA ILE A 105 -3.16 -4.22 -14.05
C ILE A 105 -3.41 -2.75 -13.67
N GLY A 106 -4.37 -2.09 -14.31
CA GLY A 106 -4.76 -0.71 -13.98
C GLY A 106 -5.33 -0.59 -12.56
N ALA A 107 -6.18 -1.54 -12.16
CA ALA A 107 -6.76 -1.59 -10.82
C ALA A 107 -5.69 -1.85 -9.74
N ASP A 108 -4.82 -2.84 -9.95
CA ASP A 108 -3.74 -3.17 -9.00
C ASP A 108 -2.78 -1.98 -8.83
N SER A 109 -2.43 -1.32 -9.94
CA SER A 109 -1.58 -0.13 -9.92
C SER A 109 -2.19 1.01 -9.11
N HIS A 110 -3.52 1.19 -9.20
CA HIS A 110 -4.22 2.21 -8.41
C HIS A 110 -4.17 1.88 -6.91
N LEU A 111 -4.43 0.63 -6.54
CA LEU A 111 -4.41 0.20 -5.14
C LEU A 111 -3.02 0.37 -4.51
N LEU A 112 -1.97 -0.03 -5.24
CA LEU A 112 -0.58 0.14 -4.80
C LEU A 112 -0.20 1.62 -4.66
N LYS A 113 -0.59 2.48 -5.61
CA LYS A 113 -0.37 3.93 -5.53
C LYS A 113 -1.07 4.53 -4.32
N TYR A 114 -2.32 4.15 -4.08
CA TYR A 114 -3.10 4.62 -2.94
C TYR A 114 -2.44 4.23 -1.60
N GLU A 115 -2.01 2.97 -1.46
CA GLU A 115 -1.29 2.54 -0.27
C GLU A 115 0.05 3.27 -0.10
N ALA A 116 0.81 3.43 -1.18
CA ALA A 116 2.09 4.13 -1.16
C ALA A 116 1.92 5.61 -0.77
N GLU A 117 0.91 6.29 -1.32
CA GLU A 117 0.57 7.66 -0.95
C GLU A 117 0.13 7.77 0.50
N THR A 118 -0.68 6.83 0.98
CA THR A 118 -1.11 6.81 2.39
C THR A 118 0.08 6.69 3.32
N ARG A 119 1.01 5.78 3.02
CA ARG A 119 2.27 5.62 3.78
C ARG A 119 3.15 6.87 3.69
N ARG A 120 3.24 7.52 2.53
CA ARG A 120 3.98 8.78 2.34
C ARG A 120 3.39 9.91 3.18
N ARG A 121 2.07 10.13 3.11
CA ARG A 121 1.36 11.13 3.90
C ARG A 121 1.55 10.92 5.41
N GLU A 122 1.45 9.67 5.89
CA GLU A 122 1.71 9.34 7.31
C GLU A 122 3.16 9.65 7.71
N ASN A 123 4.13 9.31 6.86
CA ASN A 123 5.55 9.56 7.11
C ASN A 123 5.90 11.05 7.07
N ASP A 124 5.36 11.80 6.10
CA ASP A 124 5.56 13.23 5.98
C ASP A 124 5.01 13.96 7.20
N LEU A 125 3.84 13.57 7.68
CA LEU A 125 3.28 14.12 8.91
C LEU A 125 4.15 13.79 10.13
N ARG A 126 4.63 12.55 10.27
CA ARG A 126 5.57 12.22 11.36
C ARG A 126 6.85 13.06 11.28
N ARG A 127 7.33 13.38 10.07
CA ARG A 127 8.48 14.26 9.87
C ARG A 127 8.17 15.71 10.27
N LEU A 128 7.00 16.22 9.90
CA LEU A 128 6.52 17.54 10.31
C LEU A 128 6.43 17.64 11.84
N ALA A 129 5.80 16.65 12.48
CA ALA A 129 5.68 16.57 13.94
C ALA A 129 7.04 16.63 14.63
N ARG A 130 8.01 15.82 14.17
CA ARG A 130 9.37 15.83 14.73
C ARG A 130 10.07 17.17 14.54
N ASN A 131 9.90 17.80 13.39
CA ASN A 131 10.51 19.10 13.11
C ASN A 131 9.91 20.22 13.96
N GLU A 132 8.60 20.23 14.18
CA GLU A 132 7.94 21.23 15.03
C GLU A 132 8.25 21.03 16.51
N LEU A 133 8.17 19.80 17.01
CA LEU A 133 8.55 19.48 18.38
C LEU A 133 10.03 19.77 18.66
N ALA A 134 10.91 19.52 17.68
CA ALA A 134 12.32 19.87 17.81
C ALA A 134 12.55 21.39 17.90
N LYS A 135 11.77 22.21 17.17
CA LYS A 135 11.82 23.67 17.30
C LYS A 135 11.40 24.15 18.69
N GLU A 136 10.45 23.43 19.30
CA GLU A 136 9.98 23.69 20.67
C GLU A 136 10.93 23.13 21.75
N GLY A 137 11.99 22.41 21.36
CA GLY A 137 12.92 21.76 22.28
C GLY A 137 12.36 20.52 22.98
N ILE A 138 11.23 19.99 22.50
CA ILE A 138 10.53 18.84 23.08
C ILE A 138 11.00 17.55 22.38
N ILE A 139 11.29 16.51 23.17
CA ILE A 139 11.63 15.19 22.62
C ILE A 139 10.38 14.58 21.98
N ALA A 140 10.47 14.27 20.69
CA ALA A 140 9.39 13.69 19.90
C ALA A 140 9.07 12.25 20.31
N SER A 141 8.42 12.08 21.46
CA SER A 141 7.86 10.80 21.91
C SER A 141 6.54 10.51 21.19
N GLU A 142 6.14 9.24 21.11
CA GLU A 142 4.85 8.83 20.51
C GLU A 142 3.64 9.52 21.15
N GLY A 143 3.73 9.87 22.44
CA GLY A 143 2.70 10.62 23.15
C GLY A 143 2.61 12.08 22.69
N GLU A 144 3.76 12.74 22.54
CA GLU A 144 3.81 14.14 22.08
C GLU A 144 3.44 14.28 20.61
N ILE A 145 3.82 13.32 19.76
CA ILE A 145 3.39 13.29 18.35
C ILE A 145 1.86 13.17 18.26
N ARG A 146 1.21 12.43 19.17
CA ARG A 146 -0.25 12.31 19.20
C ARG A 146 -0.93 13.61 19.61
N LYS A 147 -0.47 14.25 20.68
CA LYS A 147 -0.98 15.55 21.13
C LYS A 147 -0.79 16.62 20.04
N TRP A 148 0.39 16.66 19.44
CA TRP A 148 0.70 17.53 18.32
C TRP A 148 -0.25 17.31 17.16
N ARG A 149 -0.56 16.04 16.80
CA ARG A 149 -1.50 15.73 15.73
C ARG A 149 -2.91 16.27 16.01
N GLU A 150 -3.42 16.11 17.22
CA GLU A 150 -4.75 16.62 17.61
C GLU A 150 -4.84 18.15 17.50
N VAL A 151 -3.77 18.85 17.91
CA VAL A 151 -3.67 20.32 17.78
C VAL A 151 -3.53 20.74 16.32
N TYR A 152 -2.70 20.04 15.55
CA TYR A 152 -2.48 20.29 14.13
C TYR A 152 -3.77 20.10 13.32
N ASP A 153 -4.50 18.99 13.54
CA ASP A 153 -5.77 18.71 12.86
C ASP A 153 -6.82 19.79 13.18
N ARG A 154 -6.88 20.26 14.43
CA ARG A 154 -7.76 21.37 14.84
C ARG A 154 -7.38 22.69 14.14
N ARG A 155 -6.10 23.06 14.13
CA ARG A 155 -5.59 24.25 13.44
C ARG A 155 -5.89 24.21 11.94
N MET A 156 -5.74 23.05 11.31
CA MET A 156 -6.05 22.89 9.88
C MET A 156 -7.56 23.03 9.60
N ALA A 157 -8.43 22.56 10.51
CA ALA A 157 -9.88 22.73 10.38
C ALA A 157 -10.33 24.20 10.55
N GLU A 158 -9.70 24.95 11.46
CA GLU A 158 -9.95 26.38 11.64
C GLU A 158 -9.50 27.18 10.41
N LEU A 159 -8.30 26.86 9.88
CA LEU A 159 -7.78 27.50 8.67
C LEU A 159 -8.67 27.25 7.45
N SER A 160 -9.19 26.02 7.27
CA SER A 160 -10.09 25.71 6.17
C SER A 160 -11.43 26.41 6.27
N GLN A 161 -11.95 26.67 7.47
CA GLN A 161 -13.15 27.47 7.69
C GLN A 161 -12.91 28.96 7.38
N SER A 162 -11.77 29.51 7.81
CA SER A 162 -11.40 30.91 7.57
C SER A 162 -11.12 31.23 6.10
N HIS A 163 -10.72 30.23 5.30
CA HIS A 163 -10.40 30.39 3.89
C HIS A 163 -11.62 30.19 2.96
N THR A 164 -12.85 30.16 3.48
CA THR A 164 -14.03 30.32 2.63
C THR A 164 -14.01 31.74 2.07
N PRO A 165 -13.80 31.97 0.77
CA PRO A 165 -13.92 33.32 0.22
C PRO A 165 -15.34 33.81 0.51
N ALA A 166 -15.45 35.00 1.09
CA ALA A 166 -16.72 35.71 1.23
C ALA A 166 -17.49 35.61 -0.09
N PRO A 167 -18.83 35.44 -0.07
CA PRO A 167 -19.61 35.45 -1.30
C PRO A 167 -19.28 36.73 -2.05
N SER A 168 -18.53 36.60 -3.14
CA SER A 168 -18.27 37.70 -4.06
C SER A 168 -19.63 38.12 -4.59
N ALA A 169 -20.07 39.28 -4.11
CA ALA A 169 -21.09 40.14 -4.64
C ALA A 169 -21.83 39.57 -5.86
N THR A 170 -23.07 39.11 -5.64
CA THR A 170 -24.11 39.24 -6.66
C THR A 170 -24.22 40.73 -6.98
N PRO A 171 -23.86 41.22 -8.18
CA PRO A 171 -24.33 42.55 -8.56
C PRO A 171 -25.84 42.46 -8.64
N ALA A 172 -26.51 43.32 -7.89
CA ALA A 172 -27.97 43.45 -7.89
C ALA A 172 -28.48 43.51 -9.35
N PRO A 173 -29.55 42.79 -9.71
CA PRO A 173 -30.18 43.01 -10.99
C PRO A 173 -30.83 44.39 -10.97
N ASP A 174 -30.24 45.31 -11.73
CA ASP A 174 -30.79 46.63 -12.00
C ASP A 174 -32.22 46.51 -12.55
N SER A 175 -33.10 47.26 -11.91
CA SER A 175 -34.39 47.77 -12.38
C SER A 175 -34.69 47.57 -13.88
N GLN A 176 -35.51 46.58 -14.21
CA GLN A 176 -36.32 46.60 -15.42
C GLN A 176 -37.64 47.31 -15.11
N SER A 177 -37.75 48.57 -15.56
CA SER A 177 -39.02 49.28 -15.67
C SER A 177 -39.82 48.73 -16.86
N PRO A 178 -41.15 48.57 -16.76
CA PRO A 178 -41.98 48.28 -17.92
C PRO A 178 -42.26 49.60 -18.65
N VAL A 179 -41.74 49.73 -19.87
CA VAL A 179 -42.18 50.80 -20.80
C VAL A 179 -43.40 50.27 -21.56
N GLN A 180 -44.44 51.12 -21.56
CA GLN A 180 -45.72 50.93 -22.22
C GLN A 180 -45.62 50.89 -23.75
#